data_AF-A0A935FNF4-F1
#
_entry.id   AF-A0A935FNF4-F1
#
_cell.length_a   1.000
_cell.length_b   1.000
_cell.length_c   1.000
_cell.angle_alpha   90.00
_cell.angle_beta   90.00
_cell.angle_gamma   90.00
#
_symmetry.space_group_name_H-M   'P 1'
#
loop_
_entity.id
_entity.type
_entity.pdbx_description
1 polymer ?
#
loop_
_entity_poly.entity_id
_entity_poly.type
_entity_poly.pdbx_seq_one_letter_code
_entity_poly.pdbx_strand_id
1 'polypeptide(L)'
;MISFSVPAQTAPNAPSGLNFTGITTTAMTLNWTDNSSDETGFPIYMSTDNVSFSYIGSAAANATSVGLINLTPGTLYYFQVYAANETKFTLQQQQEISQLKHHHHCQAIIQLMLHCRFHP
;
A
#
# COMPACT_ATOMS: atom_id res chain seq x y z
N MET A 1 10.45 -39.68 -6.00
CA MET A 1 10.75 -38.28 -5.62
C MET A 1 9.64 -37.43 -6.22
N ILE A 2 8.71 -36.92 -5.41
CA ILE A 2 7.64 -36.04 -5.91
C ILE A 2 8.25 -34.64 -5.98
N SER A 3 8.38 -34.09 -7.20
CA SER A 3 8.85 -32.73 -7.40
C SER A 3 7.64 -31.80 -7.35
N PHE A 4 7.61 -30.89 -6.37
CA PHE A 4 6.61 -29.83 -6.30
C PHE A 4 7.11 -28.68 -7.17
N SER A 5 6.47 -28.49 -8.33
CA SER A 5 6.59 -27.23 -9.07
C SER A 5 5.77 -26.20 -8.29
N VAL A 6 6.44 -25.29 -7.58
CA VAL A 6 5.80 -24.08 -7.08
C VAL A 6 5.50 -23.23 -8.31
N PRO A 7 4.24 -22.98 -8.67
CA PRO A 7 3.95 -22.06 -9.76
C PRO A 7 4.54 -20.71 -9.37
N ALA A 8 5.28 -20.08 -10.29
CA ALA A 8 5.73 -18.71 -10.12
C ALA A 8 4.48 -17.83 -10.09
N GLN A 9 3.96 -17.57 -8.88
CA GLN A 9 2.84 -16.67 -8.66
C GLN A 9 3.29 -15.28 -9.15
N THR A 10 2.59 -14.78 -10.16
CA THR A 10 2.80 -13.43 -10.66
C THR A 10 2.44 -12.43 -9.58
N ALA A 11 3.11 -11.27 -9.56
CA ALA A 11 2.74 -10.22 -8.62
C ALA A 11 1.28 -9.79 -8.85
N PRO A 12 0.50 -9.55 -7.79
CA PRO A 12 -0.86 -9.04 -7.88
C PRO A 12 -0.95 -7.75 -8.68
N ASN A 13 -2.08 -7.55 -9.37
CA ASN A 13 -2.37 -6.25 -9.99
C ASN A 13 -2.48 -5.16 -8.93
N ALA A 14 -1.81 -4.04 -9.14
CA ALA A 14 -1.83 -2.95 -8.17
C ALA A 14 -3.22 -2.30 -8.06
N PRO A 15 -3.59 -1.83 -6.86
CA PRO A 15 -4.78 -1.03 -6.68
C PRO A 15 -4.67 0.30 -7.44
N SER A 16 -5.82 0.88 -7.78
CA SER A 16 -5.90 2.14 -8.54
C SER A 16 -6.94 3.09 -7.95
N GLY A 17 -7.05 4.31 -8.49
CA GLY A 17 -8.12 5.25 -8.09
C GLY A 17 -8.07 5.65 -6.62
N LEU A 18 -6.87 5.88 -6.07
CA LEU A 18 -6.72 6.28 -4.67
C LEU A 18 -7.44 7.61 -4.41
N ASN A 19 -8.25 7.67 -3.36
CA ASN A 19 -8.97 8.86 -2.94
C ASN A 19 -9.21 8.88 -1.41
N PHE A 20 -9.40 10.08 -0.84
CA PHE A 20 -9.66 10.27 0.58
C PHE A 20 -11.10 10.69 0.87
N THR A 21 -11.67 10.13 1.94
CA THR A 21 -12.99 10.48 2.47
C THR A 21 -12.94 10.60 3.99
N GLY A 22 -13.99 11.13 4.62
CA GLY A 22 -14.08 11.19 6.10
C GLY A 22 -12.97 11.98 6.76
N ILE A 23 -12.44 13.02 6.08
CA ILE A 23 -11.28 13.78 6.53
C ILE A 23 -11.66 14.63 7.76
N THR A 24 -10.91 14.43 8.83
CA THR A 24 -10.92 15.24 10.06
C THR A 24 -9.53 15.82 10.30
N THR A 25 -9.32 16.49 11.43
CA THR A 25 -8.01 17.03 11.80
C THR A 25 -6.98 15.96 12.16
N THR A 26 -7.41 14.74 12.53
CA THR A 26 -6.52 13.68 13.02
C THR A 26 -6.81 12.29 12.44
N ALA A 27 -7.79 12.18 11.54
CA ALA A 27 -8.19 10.93 10.93
C ALA A 27 -8.74 11.13 9.51
N MET A 28 -8.62 10.12 8.67
CA MET A 28 -9.24 10.06 7.36
C MET A 28 -9.42 8.61 6.91
N THR A 29 -10.18 8.39 5.84
CA THR A 29 -10.28 7.09 5.17
C THR A 29 -9.58 7.17 3.81
N LEU A 30 -8.61 6.29 3.59
CA LEU A 30 -7.99 6.07 2.29
C LEU A 30 -8.77 4.97 1.56
N ASN A 31 -9.22 5.25 0.35
CA ASN A 31 -10.00 4.34 -0.50
C ASN A 31 -9.22 4.04 -1.78
N TRP A 32 -9.44 2.87 -2.37
CA TRP A 32 -8.87 2.46 -3.65
C TRP A 32 -9.80 1.48 -4.37
N THR A 33 -9.53 1.27 -5.66
CA THR A 33 -10.11 0.20 -6.46
C THR A 33 -9.18 -1.01 -6.40
N ASP A 34 -9.73 -2.14 -5.99
CA ASP A 34 -9.05 -3.43 -6.09
C ASP A 34 -9.05 -3.92 -7.54
N ASN A 35 -7.87 -4.26 -8.04
CA ASN A 35 -7.65 -4.78 -9.38
C ASN A 35 -7.07 -6.19 -9.38
N SER A 36 -6.78 -6.76 -8.20
CA SER A 36 -6.27 -8.11 -8.04
C SER A 36 -7.39 -9.05 -7.61
N SER A 37 -7.18 -10.33 -7.86
CA SER A 37 -8.04 -11.41 -7.38
C SER A 37 -7.20 -12.51 -6.71
N ASP A 38 -5.92 -12.23 -6.49
CA ASP A 38 -4.91 -13.18 -6.06
C ASP A 38 -4.04 -12.62 -4.93
N GLU A 39 -4.42 -11.47 -4.38
CA GLU A 39 -3.81 -10.82 -3.23
C GLU A 39 -4.29 -11.44 -1.91
N THR A 40 -3.39 -11.48 -0.93
CA THR A 40 -3.67 -11.87 0.44
C THR A 40 -3.81 -10.65 1.35
N GLY A 41 -3.45 -9.46 0.86
CA GLY A 41 -3.68 -8.19 1.53
C GLY A 41 -3.11 -6.99 0.79
N PHE A 42 -3.35 -5.81 1.38
CA PHE A 42 -2.89 -4.52 0.84
C PHE A 42 -1.96 -3.80 1.81
N PRO A 43 -0.63 -3.97 1.69
CA PRO A 43 0.34 -3.18 2.44
C PRO A 43 0.23 -1.69 2.13
N ILE A 44 0.15 -0.88 3.18
CA ILE A 44 0.03 0.57 3.08
C ILE A 44 1.28 1.21 3.67
N TYR A 45 1.82 2.15 2.91
CA TYR A 45 2.98 2.95 3.30
C TYR A 45 2.62 4.44 3.31
N MET A 46 3.23 5.17 4.24
CA MET A 46 3.04 6.60 4.41
C MET A 46 4.37 7.33 4.43
N SER A 47 4.38 8.53 3.88
CA SER A 47 5.52 9.44 3.87
C SER A 47 5.04 10.87 4.13
N THR A 48 5.89 11.70 4.74
CA THR A 48 5.68 13.16 4.87
C THR A 48 6.59 13.97 3.94
N ASP A 49 7.53 13.33 3.25
CA ASP A 49 8.55 13.94 2.39
C ASP A 49 8.43 13.49 0.91
N ASN A 50 7.53 12.56 0.60
CA ASN A 50 7.38 11.87 -0.70
C ASN A 50 8.65 11.13 -1.16
N VAL A 51 9.57 10.83 -0.24
CA VAL A 51 10.84 10.15 -0.55
C VAL A 51 10.96 8.89 0.30
N SER A 52 10.71 9.02 1.60
CA SER A 52 10.88 7.98 2.60
C SER A 52 9.51 7.44 3.02
N PHE A 53 9.13 6.29 2.47
CA PHE A 53 7.86 5.61 2.79
C PHE A 53 8.04 4.59 3.90
N SER A 54 7.29 4.75 4.99
CA SER A 54 7.27 3.83 6.13
C SER A 54 6.00 2.98 6.10
N TYR A 55 6.13 1.68 6.40
CA TYR A 55 4.98 0.79 6.52
C TYR A 55 4.13 1.19 7.73
N ILE A 56 2.82 1.37 7.52
CA ILE A 56 1.89 1.76 8.59
C ILE A 56 0.83 0.69 8.90
N GLY A 57 0.72 -0.33 8.06
CA GLY A 57 -0.25 -1.41 8.24
C GLY A 57 -0.63 -2.06 6.92
N SER A 58 -1.46 -3.10 7.00
CA SER A 58 -2.02 -3.78 5.83
C SER A 58 -3.52 -3.93 6.00
N ALA A 59 -4.27 -3.72 4.93
CA ALA A 59 -5.66 -4.16 4.87
C ALA A 59 -5.71 -5.64 4.43
N ALA A 60 -6.83 -6.30 4.72
CA ALA A 60 -7.07 -7.70 4.31
C ALA A 60 -7.26 -7.82 2.79
N ALA A 61 -7.23 -9.05 2.26
CA ALA A 61 -7.61 -9.32 0.87
C ALA A 61 -9.01 -8.76 0.55
N ASN A 62 -9.23 -8.34 -0.70
CA ASN A 62 -10.44 -7.68 -1.20
C ASN A 62 -10.82 -6.36 -0.49
N ALA A 63 -10.01 -5.85 0.43
CA ALA A 63 -10.28 -4.57 1.05
C ALA A 63 -10.11 -3.44 0.02
N THR A 64 -11.01 -2.46 0.06
CA THR A 64 -11.00 -1.27 -0.81
C THR A 64 -10.85 0.03 -0.03
N SER A 65 -10.70 -0.05 1.29
CA SER A 65 -10.47 1.11 2.14
C SER A 65 -9.75 0.77 3.44
N VAL A 66 -9.10 1.78 4.04
CA VAL A 66 -8.49 1.71 5.38
C VAL A 66 -8.71 3.03 6.12
N GLY A 67 -9.03 2.93 7.41
CA GLY A 67 -9.07 4.07 8.32
C GLY A 67 -7.67 4.43 8.81
N LEU A 68 -7.30 5.70 8.64
CA LEU A 68 -6.07 6.28 9.15
C LEU A 68 -6.42 7.17 10.34
N ILE A 69 -5.74 6.97 11.46
CA ILE A 69 -5.96 7.69 12.72
C ILE A 69 -4.63 8.22 13.27
N ASN A 70 -4.69 9.08 14.29
CA ASN A 70 -3.51 9.69 14.94
C ASN A 70 -2.65 10.51 13.98
N LEU A 71 -3.27 11.18 13.01
CA LEU A 71 -2.60 12.08 12.09
C LEU A 71 -2.37 13.45 12.71
N THR A 72 -1.29 14.11 12.30
CA THR A 72 -0.95 15.45 12.75
C THR A 72 -1.61 16.51 11.85
N PRO A 73 -2.40 17.44 12.42
CA PRO A 73 -2.99 18.55 11.64
C PRO A 73 -1.91 19.38 10.92
N GLY A 74 -2.22 19.92 9.75
CA GLY A 74 -1.29 20.77 8.97
C GLY A 74 -0.12 20.02 8.32
N THR A 75 -0.07 18.69 8.45
CA THR A 75 0.98 17.87 7.84
C THR A 75 0.52 17.34 6.48
N LEU A 76 1.41 17.39 5.50
CA LEU A 76 1.21 16.79 4.18
C LEU A 76 1.62 15.32 4.25
N TYR A 77 0.72 14.44 3.83
CA TYR A 77 0.98 13.01 3.78
C TYR A 77 0.87 12.49 2.35
N TYR A 78 1.75 11.54 2.05
CA TYR A 78 1.80 10.77 0.82
C TYR A 78 1.55 9.31 1.16
N PHE A 79 0.71 8.65 0.39
CA PHE A 79 0.37 7.25 0.61
C PHE A 79 0.66 6.41 -0.62
N GLN A 80 1.14 5.20 -0.37
CA GLN A 80 1.28 4.14 -1.35
C GLN A 80 0.55 2.90 -0.86
N VAL A 81 -0.27 2.32 -1.72
CA VAL A 81 -0.96 1.06 -1.47
C VAL A 81 -0.48 0.05 -2.50
N TYR A 82 -0.13 -1.13 -2.03
CA TYR A 82 0.30 -2.25 -2.85
C TYR A 82 -0.68 -3.39 -2.69
N ALA A 83 -0.80 -4.25 -3.70
CA ALA A 83 -1.41 -5.57 -3.54
C ALA A 83 -0.29 -6.60 -3.34
N ALA A 84 -0.42 -7.45 -2.33
CA ALA A 84 0.58 -8.47 -1.98
C ALA A 84 -0.08 -9.83 -1.81
N ASN A 85 0.59 -10.89 -2.26
CA ASN A 85 0.21 -12.28 -2.03
C ASN A 85 1.31 -13.02 -1.25
N GLU A 86 0.97 -14.17 -0.66
CA GLU A 86 1.85 -14.92 0.25
C GLU A 86 3.18 -15.42 -0.37
N THR A 87 3.43 -15.22 -1.66
CA THR A 87 4.73 -15.51 -2.25
C THR A 87 5.78 -14.48 -1.84
N LYS A 88 6.44 -14.74 -0.69
CA LYS A 88 7.92 -14.82 -0.51
C LYS A 88 8.35 -14.49 0.93
N PHE A 89 8.24 -15.48 1.83
CA PHE A 89 9.16 -15.60 2.98
C PHE A 89 9.52 -17.07 3.21
N THR A 90 10.12 -17.72 2.20
CA THR A 90 10.89 -18.96 2.41
C THR A 90 12.36 -18.67 2.13
N LEU A 91 13.18 -19.00 3.13
CA LEU A 91 14.59 -18.65 3.30
C LEU A 91 15.54 -19.26 2.25
N GLN A 92 15.38 -18.91 0.96
CA GLN A 92 16.39 -19.16 -0.07
C GLN A 92 16.66 -17.96 -1.00
N GLN A 93 15.94 -16.85 -0.87
CA GLN A 93 16.01 -15.76 -1.85
C GLN A 93 16.72 -14.49 -1.35
N GLN A 94 17.66 -14.60 -0.41
CA GLN A 94 18.50 -13.44 0.00
C GLN A 94 19.49 -12.99 -1.09
N GLN A 95 19.78 -13.83 -2.11
CA GLN A 95 20.75 -13.49 -3.15
C GLN A 95 20.12 -12.81 -4.40
N GLU A 96 18.83 -13.04 -4.70
CA GLU A 96 18.20 -12.54 -5.95
C GLU A 96 17.47 -11.20 -5.81
N ILE A 97 17.23 -10.72 -4.59
CA ILE A 97 16.56 -9.43 -4.32
C ILE A 97 17.40 -8.23 -4.81
N SER A 98 18.71 -8.41 -5.04
CA SER A 98 19.57 -7.37 -5.63
C SER A 98 19.22 -7.06 -7.10
N GLN A 99 18.71 -8.05 -7.86
CA GLN A 99 18.42 -7.88 -9.29
C GLN A 99 16.96 -7.45 -9.57
N LEU A 100 16.08 -7.50 -8.56
CA LEU A 100 14.68 -7.10 -8.70
C LEU A 100 14.40 -5.63 -8.31
N LYS A 101 15.44 -4.79 -8.22
CA LYS A 101 15.29 -3.33 -8.01
C LYS A 101 14.91 -2.54 -9.28
N HIS A 102 14.71 -3.22 -10.42
CA HIS A 102 14.36 -2.57 -11.70
C HIS A 102 13.02 -3.03 -12.29
N HIS A 103 12.25 -3.88 -11.61
CA HIS A 103 10.87 -4.12 -12.03
C HIS A 103 9.97 -3.13 -11.29
N HIS A 104 9.43 -2.17 -12.04
CA HIS A 104 8.52 -1.15 -11.57
C HIS A 104 7.47 -1.77 -10.64
N HIS A 105 7.64 -1.57 -9.33
CA HIS A 105 6.58 -1.77 -8.38
C HIS A 105 5.42 -0.90 -8.86
N CYS A 106 4.31 -1.56 -9.19
CA CYS A 106 3.10 -0.89 -9.64
C CYS A 106 2.51 -0.18 -8.41
N GLN A 107 2.85 1.10 -8.29
CA GLN A 107 2.56 1.97 -7.15
C GLN A 107 1.52 3.01 -7.59
N ALA A 108 0.49 3.20 -6.80
CA ALA A 108 -0.34 4.39 -6.87
C ALA A 108 0.10 5.37 -5.77
N ILE A 109 0.35 6.62 -6.14
CA ILE A 109 0.80 7.69 -5.23
C ILE A 109 -0.23 8.82 -5.27
N ILE A 110 -0.69 9.26 -4.10
CA ILE A 110 -1.54 10.46 -3.96
C ILE A 110 -1.11 11.29 -2.75
N GLN A 111 -1.32 12.60 -2.82
CA GLN A 111 -0.94 13.58 -1.80
C GLN A 111 -2.17 14.29 -1.21
N LEU A 112 -2.21 14.49 0.11
CA LEU A 112 -3.24 15.30 0.76
C LEU A 112 -2.66 16.14 1.91
N MET A 113 -2.99 17.43 1.88
CA MET A 113 -2.61 18.39 2.91
C MET A 113 -3.78 18.60 3.87
N LEU A 114 -3.61 18.22 5.14
CA LEU A 114 -4.61 18.46 6.18
C LEU A 114 -4.64 19.93 6.56
N HIS A 115 -5.34 20.75 5.77
CA HIS A 115 -5.64 22.12 6.19
C HIS A 115 -6.87 22.14 7.08
N CYS A 116 -6.76 22.78 8.25
CA CYS A 116 -7.92 23.18 9.05
C CYS A 116 -8.84 24.08 8.19
N ARG A 117 -9.91 23.53 7.63
CA ARG A 117 -11.05 24.34 7.20
C ARG A 117 -11.84 24.68 8.46
N PHE A 118 -11.46 25.79 9.10
CA PHE A 118 -12.33 26.51 10.05
C PHE A 118 -13.63 26.80 9.29
N HIS A 119 -14.70 26.07 9.59
CA HIS A 119 -16.04 26.48 9.16
C HIS A 119 -16.50 27.57 10.13
N PRO A 120 -16.88 28.76 9.64
CA PRO A 120 -17.48 29.80 10.47
C PRO A 120 -18.87 29.40 10.98
#